data_AF-A0A968FUR9-F1
#
_entry.id   AF-A0A968FUR9-F1
#
_cell.length_a   1.000
_cell.length_b   1.000
_cell.length_c   1.000
_cell.angle_alpha   90.00
_cell.angle_beta   90.00
_cell.angle_gamma   90.00
#
_symmetry.space_group_name_H-M   'P 1'
#
loop_
_entity.id
_entity.type
_entity.pdbx_description
1 polymer ?
#
loop_
_entity_poly.entity_id
_entity_poly.type
_entity_poly.pdbx_seq_one_letter_code
_entity_poly.pdbx_strand_id
1 'polypeptide(L)'
;MAVLVGGCLLAACGSEQTAEEEPLRLPEREETWVKSEKVETTRDEVAASQQKTKIDIPIDQDLREKLMEASGPAPATPVTDAASCRAMLDPLNQSRMALQKHGGAWHAFERSPLAKPFSNNGMQLDSNLNKLVFSLRYLCRTAQGVPLNSLAKRVGAIMDEKGKENAREHFIEVVGEAPKDVDDWINYTEFARKNQTRKVP
;
A
#
# COMPACT_ATOMS: atom_id res chain seq x y z
N MET A 1 8.56 45.03 82.63
CA MET A 1 8.18 46.42 82.35
C MET A 1 8.37 46.68 80.85
N ALA A 2 7.46 47.46 80.27
CA ALA A 2 7.28 47.81 78.85
C ALA A 2 8.55 48.38 78.17
N VAL A 3 8.71 48.40 76.84
CA VAL A 3 8.03 49.31 75.87
C VAL A 3 8.09 48.75 74.42
N LEU A 4 7.07 49.15 73.63
CA LEU A 4 6.73 49.03 72.20
C LEU A 4 7.92 49.12 71.19
N VAL A 5 7.87 48.68 69.91
CA VAL A 5 6.97 49.03 68.78
C VAL A 5 7.27 48.08 67.61
N GLY A 6 6.26 47.70 66.81
CA GLY A 6 6.42 47.57 65.35
C GLY A 6 6.27 46.18 64.73
N GLY A 7 5.13 45.96 64.05
CA GLY A 7 4.93 44.83 63.14
C GLY A 7 3.49 44.75 62.66
N CYS A 8 3.18 45.38 61.53
CA CYS A 8 1.86 45.34 60.91
C CYS A 8 1.47 43.90 60.52
N LEU A 9 0.32 43.47 61.03
CA LEU A 9 -0.44 42.33 60.54
C LEU A 9 -1.21 42.76 59.29
N LEU A 10 -0.99 42.09 58.16
CA LEU A 10 -1.96 42.08 57.07
C LEU A 10 -2.78 40.79 57.21
N ALA A 11 -4.04 40.96 57.62
CA ALA A 11 -5.05 39.92 57.56
C ALA A 11 -6.09 40.28 56.49
N ALA A 12 -6.42 39.25 55.71
CA ALA A 12 -7.70 38.96 55.06
C ALA A 12 -8.23 39.88 53.95
N CYS A 13 -8.34 39.35 52.73
CA CYS A 13 -9.63 38.90 52.16
C CYS A 13 -9.42 38.19 50.80
N GLY A 14 -10.26 37.20 50.53
CA GLY A 14 -10.04 36.15 49.55
C GLY A 14 -10.33 36.48 48.08
N SER A 15 -9.89 35.58 47.21
CA SER A 15 -10.76 34.74 46.39
C SER A 15 -9.86 33.83 45.55
N GLU A 16 -10.12 32.52 45.62
CA GLU A 16 -9.69 31.56 44.62
C GLU A 16 -10.12 32.07 43.25
N GLN A 17 -9.16 32.36 42.38
CA GLN A 17 -9.41 32.44 40.95
C GLN A 17 -8.81 31.17 40.33
N THR A 18 -9.62 30.12 40.33
CA THR A 18 -9.55 29.06 39.31
C THR A 18 -9.60 29.75 37.95
N ALA A 19 -8.47 29.77 37.25
CA ALA A 19 -8.44 30.07 35.83
C ALA A 19 -9.18 28.92 35.13
N GLU A 20 -10.45 29.13 34.81
CA GLU A 20 -11.18 28.30 33.85
C GLU A 20 -10.52 28.52 32.48
N GLU A 21 -9.83 27.48 31.99
CA GLU A 21 -9.38 27.42 30.60
C GLU A 21 -10.64 27.43 29.71
N GLU A 22 -10.94 28.59 29.12
CA GLU A 22 -11.98 28.74 28.11
C GLU A 22 -11.64 27.78 26.95
N PRO A 23 -12.49 26.80 26.61
CA PRO A 23 -12.18 25.86 25.56
C PRO A 23 -12.05 26.62 24.24
N LEU A 24 -10.90 26.46 23.57
CA LEU A 24 -10.62 27.01 22.25
C LEU A 24 -11.83 26.84 21.33
N ARG A 25 -12.56 27.93 21.08
CA ARG A 25 -13.65 27.93 20.10
C ARG A 25 -13.04 27.81 18.72
N LEU A 26 -13.11 26.60 18.16
CA LEU A 26 -12.83 26.39 16.75
C LEU A 26 -13.77 27.28 15.92
N PRO A 27 -13.27 27.93 14.85
CA PRO A 27 -14.13 28.68 13.95
C PRO A 27 -15.20 27.76 13.35
N GLU A 28 -16.40 28.30 13.13
CA GLU A 28 -17.46 27.56 12.45
C GLU A 28 -16.97 27.10 11.08
N ARG A 29 -17.22 25.82 10.78
CA ARG A 29 -16.82 25.20 9.52
C ARG A 29 -17.51 25.94 8.37
N GLU A 30 -16.74 26.66 7.57
CA GLU A 30 -17.25 27.31 6.37
C GLU A 30 -17.93 26.27 5.47
N GLU A 31 -19.16 26.57 5.02
CA GLU A 31 -19.84 25.78 4.00
C GLU A 31 -19.12 25.97 2.66
N THR A 32 -18.03 25.23 2.47
CA THR A 32 -17.40 25.10 1.16
C THR A 32 -18.46 24.62 0.16
N TRP A 33 -18.48 25.18 -1.04
CA TRP A 33 -19.35 24.82 -2.18
C TRP A 33 -19.19 23.36 -2.69
N VAL A 34 -18.68 22.46 -1.85
CA VAL A 34 -18.64 21.04 -2.09
C VAL A 34 -20.05 20.51 -1.85
N LYS A 35 -20.72 20.19 -2.94
CA LYS A 35 -22.02 19.52 -3.00
C LYS A 35 -22.12 18.46 -1.89
N SER A 36 -23.01 18.69 -0.92
CA SER A 36 -23.25 17.82 0.25
C SER A 36 -24.05 16.56 -0.10
N GLU A 37 -23.88 16.05 -1.31
CA GLU A 37 -24.51 14.82 -1.75
C GLU A 37 -23.90 13.68 -0.94
N LYS A 38 -24.71 12.97 -0.15
CA LYS A 38 -24.30 11.73 0.51
C LYS A 38 -23.94 10.72 -0.57
N VAL A 39 -22.66 10.62 -0.90
CA VAL A 39 -22.10 9.52 -1.70
C VAL A 39 -21.94 8.30 -0.78
N GLU A 40 -23.01 7.89 -0.10
CA GLU A 40 -23.06 6.58 0.55
C GLU A 40 -23.56 5.58 -0.50
N THR A 41 -22.73 5.30 -1.48
CA THR A 41 -22.99 4.19 -2.40
C THR A 41 -22.72 2.90 -1.64
N THR A 42 -23.74 2.07 -1.46
CA THR A 42 -23.56 0.81 -0.75
C THR A 42 -22.67 -0.13 -1.57
N ARG A 43 -21.88 -0.97 -0.90
CA ARG A 43 -21.01 -1.96 -1.57
C ARG A 43 -21.80 -2.84 -2.54
N ASP A 44 -23.05 -3.13 -2.20
CA ASP A 44 -23.96 -3.95 -3.00
C ASP A 44 -24.47 -3.21 -4.24
N GLU A 45 -24.71 -1.90 -4.18
CA GLU A 45 -25.05 -1.07 -5.36
C GLU A 45 -23.85 -0.91 -6.32
N VAL A 46 -22.63 -0.80 -5.78
CA VAL A 46 -21.40 -0.81 -6.60
C VAL A 46 -21.19 -2.18 -7.26
N ALA A 47 -21.43 -3.28 -6.54
CA ALA A 47 -21.32 -4.62 -7.09
C ALA A 47 -22.42 -4.93 -8.14
N ALA A 48 -23.66 -4.48 -7.91
CA ALA A 48 -24.78 -4.68 -8.82
C ALA A 48 -24.64 -3.86 -10.12
N SER A 49 -24.07 -2.65 -10.05
CA SER A 49 -23.76 -1.85 -11.24
C SER A 49 -22.60 -2.44 -12.07
N GLN A 50 -21.61 -3.05 -11.43
CA GLN A 50 -20.54 -3.81 -12.11
C GLN A 50 -21.06 -5.05 -12.84
N GLN A 51 -22.06 -5.75 -12.28
CA GLN A 51 -22.67 -6.91 -12.94
C GLN A 51 -23.45 -6.53 -14.22
N LYS A 52 -24.08 -5.35 -14.27
CA LYS A 52 -24.81 -4.88 -15.46
C LYS A 52 -23.91 -4.47 -16.63
N THR A 53 -22.61 -4.30 -16.41
CA THR A 53 -21.66 -3.80 -17.42
C THR A 53 -20.52 -4.77 -17.72
N LYS A 54 -20.62 -6.03 -17.29
CA LYS A 54 -19.67 -7.07 -17.71
C LYS A 54 -20.00 -7.49 -19.15
N ILE A 55 -19.56 -6.70 -20.11
CA ILE A 55 -19.59 -7.06 -21.52
C ILE A 55 -18.65 -8.26 -21.67
N ASP A 56 -19.22 -9.43 -21.98
CA ASP A 56 -18.44 -10.60 -22.35
C ASP A 56 -17.93 -10.38 -23.77
N ILE A 57 -16.68 -9.92 -23.88
CA ILE A 57 -16.03 -9.71 -25.18
C ILE A 57 -15.39 -11.05 -25.55
N PRO A 58 -15.92 -11.77 -26.56
CA PRO A 58 -15.31 -13.02 -26.99
C PRO A 58 -13.88 -12.79 -27.43
N ILE A 59 -12.98 -13.71 -27.08
CA ILE A 59 -11.58 -13.64 -27.50
C ILE A 59 -11.54 -13.83 -29.01
N ASP A 60 -11.07 -12.80 -29.71
CA ASP A 60 -10.72 -12.90 -31.13
C ASP A 60 -9.53 -13.87 -31.29
N GLN A 61 -9.82 -15.03 -31.86
CA GLN A 61 -8.82 -16.10 -32.01
C GLN A 61 -7.72 -15.71 -32.99
N ASP A 62 -8.04 -15.00 -34.07
CA ASP A 62 -7.07 -14.54 -35.06
C ASP A 62 -6.09 -13.53 -34.43
N LEU A 63 -6.61 -12.63 -33.60
CA LEU A 63 -5.78 -11.69 -32.85
C LEU A 63 -4.90 -12.43 -31.84
N ARG A 64 -5.46 -13.42 -31.12
CA ARG A 64 -4.71 -14.24 -30.18
C ARG A 64 -3.56 -14.97 -30.89
N GLU A 65 -3.81 -15.59 -32.02
CA GLU A 65 -2.80 -16.31 -32.80
C GLU A 65 -1.68 -15.36 -33.26
N LYS A 66 -2.03 -14.19 -33.81
CA LYS A 66 -1.05 -13.15 -34.20
C LYS A 66 -0.19 -12.68 -33.04
N LEU A 67 -0.78 -12.52 -31.86
CA LEU A 67 -0.04 -12.12 -30.66
C LEU A 67 0.90 -13.23 -30.18
N MET A 68 0.50 -14.49 -30.28
CA MET A 68 1.33 -15.65 -29.93
C MET A 68 2.48 -15.84 -30.92
N GLU A 69 2.24 -15.61 -32.21
CA GLU A 69 3.29 -15.64 -33.24
C GLU A 69 4.31 -14.50 -33.03
N ALA A 70 3.84 -13.29 -32.71
CA ALA A 70 4.70 -12.13 -32.48
C ALA A 70 5.52 -12.20 -31.19
N SER A 71 5.09 -12.99 -30.19
CA SER A 71 5.79 -13.10 -28.90
C SER A 71 6.99 -14.06 -28.94
N GLY A 72 7.17 -14.82 -30.02
CA GLY A 72 8.26 -15.79 -30.17
C GLY A 72 8.16 -16.97 -29.20
N PRO A 73 9.05 -17.97 -29.29
CA PRO A 73 9.09 -19.05 -28.33
C PRO A 73 9.44 -18.52 -26.94
N ALA A 74 8.74 -19.01 -25.92
CA ALA A 74 9.11 -18.74 -24.53
C ALA A 74 10.58 -19.13 -24.31
N PRO A 75 11.37 -18.33 -23.57
CA PRO A 75 12.77 -18.65 -23.32
C PRO A 75 12.86 -20.02 -22.63
N ALA A 76 13.48 -20.98 -23.32
CA ALA A 76 13.66 -22.36 -22.83
C ALA A 76 14.78 -22.48 -21.78
N THR A 77 15.47 -21.37 -21.47
CA THR A 77 16.55 -21.33 -20.49
C THR A 77 15.98 -21.29 -19.08
N PRO A 78 16.28 -22.28 -18.22
CA PRO A 78 15.83 -22.28 -16.83
C PRO A 78 16.41 -21.07 -16.07
N VAL A 79 15.66 -20.57 -15.07
CA VAL A 79 16.13 -19.48 -14.22
C VAL A 79 17.18 -20.04 -13.26
N THR A 80 18.46 -19.85 -13.57
CA THR A 80 19.56 -20.36 -12.73
C THR A 80 19.94 -19.40 -11.62
N ASP A 81 19.77 -18.09 -11.82
CA ASP A 81 20.25 -17.06 -10.92
C ASP A 81 19.51 -15.73 -11.16
N ALA A 82 19.76 -14.75 -10.30
CA ALA A 82 19.09 -13.46 -10.38
C ALA A 82 19.42 -12.69 -11.66
N ALA A 83 20.61 -12.88 -12.27
CA ALA A 83 21.00 -12.20 -13.49
C ALA A 83 20.31 -12.83 -14.70
N SER A 84 20.30 -14.16 -14.81
CA SER A 84 19.56 -14.86 -15.88
C SER A 84 18.05 -14.58 -15.83
N CYS A 85 17.46 -14.50 -14.63
CA CYS A 85 16.06 -14.09 -14.48
C CYS A 85 15.80 -12.66 -14.98
N ARG A 86 16.67 -11.70 -14.61
CA ARG A 86 16.53 -10.31 -15.03
C ARG A 86 16.68 -10.16 -16.53
N ALA A 87 17.63 -10.87 -17.14
CA ALA A 87 17.84 -10.86 -18.58
C ALA A 87 16.57 -11.28 -19.35
N MET A 88 15.79 -12.24 -18.81
CA MET A 88 14.49 -12.61 -19.38
C MET A 88 13.40 -11.56 -19.13
N LEU A 89 13.42 -10.84 -18.01
CA LEU A 89 12.44 -9.82 -17.67
C LEU A 89 12.67 -8.48 -18.38
N ASP A 90 13.91 -8.13 -18.69
CA ASP A 90 14.29 -6.81 -19.19
C ASP A 90 13.60 -6.43 -20.51
N PRO A 91 13.49 -7.31 -21.52
CA PRO A 91 12.75 -7.01 -22.76
C PRO A 91 11.27 -6.65 -22.50
N LEU A 92 10.62 -7.36 -21.56
CA LEU A 92 9.23 -7.07 -21.16
C LEU A 92 9.14 -5.70 -20.48
N ASN A 93 10.05 -5.41 -19.55
CA ASN A 93 10.09 -4.14 -18.85
C ASN A 93 10.39 -2.97 -19.80
N GLN A 94 11.27 -3.15 -20.78
CA GLN A 94 11.58 -2.15 -21.80
C GLN A 94 10.37 -1.85 -22.70
N SER A 95 9.70 -2.89 -23.21
CA SER A 95 8.48 -2.76 -24.00
C SER A 95 7.39 -2.00 -23.22
N ARG A 96 7.19 -2.37 -21.95
CA ARG A 96 6.26 -1.64 -21.06
C ARG A 96 6.66 -0.17 -20.90
N MET A 97 7.94 0.13 -20.66
CA MET A 97 8.41 1.52 -20.52
C MET A 97 8.22 2.32 -21.81
N ALA A 98 8.43 1.71 -22.97
CA ALA A 98 8.16 2.36 -24.26
C ALA A 98 6.68 2.72 -24.40
N LEU A 99 5.77 1.79 -24.10
CA LEU A 99 4.32 2.06 -24.08
C LEU A 99 3.96 3.17 -23.09
N GLN A 100 4.52 3.12 -21.88
CA GLN A 100 4.27 4.13 -20.84
C GLN A 100 4.71 5.53 -21.29
N LYS A 101 5.83 5.66 -22.02
CA LYS A 101 6.29 6.95 -22.58
C LYS A 101 5.31 7.53 -23.58
N HIS A 102 4.53 6.69 -24.27
CA HIS A 102 3.47 7.10 -25.18
C HIS A 102 2.09 7.24 -24.48
N GLY A 103 2.07 7.30 -23.15
CA GLY A 103 0.85 7.47 -22.36
C GLY A 103 0.15 6.16 -21.96
N GLY A 104 0.77 5.01 -22.23
CA GLY A 104 0.25 3.70 -21.84
C GLY A 104 -0.96 3.24 -22.65
N ALA A 105 -1.58 2.15 -22.20
CA ALA A 105 -2.81 1.64 -22.77
C ALA A 105 -3.96 2.63 -22.59
N TRP A 106 -4.02 3.34 -21.46
CA TRP A 106 -5.03 4.38 -21.23
C TRP A 106 -5.04 5.44 -22.33
N HIS A 107 -3.89 5.99 -22.70
CA HIS A 107 -3.81 7.01 -23.75
C HIS A 107 -4.22 6.46 -25.13
N ALA A 108 -3.91 5.20 -25.42
CA ALA A 108 -4.35 4.56 -26.66
C ALA A 108 -5.89 4.46 -26.75
N PHE A 109 -6.56 4.17 -25.63
CA PHE A 109 -8.03 4.13 -25.55
C PHE A 109 -8.63 5.53 -25.72
N GLU A 110 -8.07 6.55 -25.08
CA GLU A 110 -8.55 7.93 -25.17
C GLU A 110 -8.51 8.51 -26.60
N ARG A 111 -7.56 8.06 -27.43
CA ARG A 111 -7.40 8.54 -28.81
C ARG A 111 -8.41 7.95 -29.80
N SER A 112 -9.05 6.83 -29.45
CA SER A 112 -10.02 6.18 -30.33
C SER A 112 -11.44 6.49 -29.87
N PRO A 113 -12.28 7.14 -30.71
CA PRO A 113 -13.67 7.43 -30.34
C PRO A 113 -14.47 6.18 -29.92
N LEU A 114 -14.16 5.02 -30.52
CA LEU A 114 -14.81 3.75 -30.20
C LEU A 114 -14.31 3.12 -28.90
N ALA A 115 -13.04 3.32 -28.54
CA ALA A 115 -12.44 2.73 -27.34
C ALA A 115 -12.50 3.64 -26.11
N LYS A 116 -12.67 4.95 -26.30
CA LYS A 116 -12.71 5.96 -25.24
C LYS A 116 -13.70 5.67 -24.11
N PRO A 117 -14.92 5.13 -24.35
CA PRO A 117 -15.81 4.73 -23.26
C PRO A 117 -15.21 3.67 -22.32
N PHE A 118 -14.18 2.95 -22.77
CA PHE A 118 -13.50 1.90 -22.04
C PHE A 118 -12.13 2.33 -21.51
N SER A 119 -11.78 3.62 -21.49
CA SER A 119 -10.46 4.08 -21.04
C SER A 119 -10.09 3.62 -19.62
N ASN A 120 -11.07 3.44 -18.73
CA ASN A 120 -10.84 2.84 -17.41
C ASN A 120 -10.20 1.44 -17.49
N ASN A 121 -10.50 0.67 -18.54
CA ASN A 121 -9.86 -0.63 -18.78
C ASN A 121 -8.39 -0.44 -19.18
N GLY A 122 -8.08 0.55 -20.03
CA GLY A 122 -6.70 0.93 -20.36
C GLY A 122 -5.88 1.28 -19.11
N MET A 123 -6.46 2.06 -18.20
CA MET A 123 -5.81 2.40 -16.93
C MET A 123 -5.58 1.18 -16.01
N GLN A 124 -6.55 0.27 -15.94
CA GLN A 124 -6.40 -0.99 -15.20
C GLN A 124 -5.31 -1.88 -15.81
N LEU A 125 -5.24 -1.97 -17.14
CA LEU A 125 -4.18 -2.70 -17.84
C LEU A 125 -2.79 -2.12 -17.50
N ASP A 126 -2.64 -0.80 -17.54
CA ASP A 126 -1.39 -0.14 -17.15
C ASP A 126 -1.02 -0.44 -15.69
N SER A 127 -1.98 -0.39 -14.76
CA SER A 127 -1.77 -0.74 -13.34
C SER A 127 -1.34 -2.21 -13.17
N ASN A 128 -2.03 -3.13 -13.83
CA ASN A 128 -1.77 -4.56 -13.73
C ASN A 128 -0.42 -4.95 -14.35
N LEU A 129 -0.05 -4.36 -15.49
CA LEU A 129 1.27 -4.56 -16.10
C LEU A 129 2.39 -4.07 -15.18
N ASN A 130 2.19 -2.93 -14.51
CA ASN A 130 3.17 -2.42 -13.54
C ASN A 130 3.32 -3.36 -12.34
N LYS A 131 2.21 -3.84 -11.77
CA LYS A 131 2.22 -4.83 -10.68
C LYS A 131 2.92 -6.13 -11.10
N LEU A 132 2.64 -6.62 -12.30
CA LEU A 132 3.25 -7.85 -12.83
C LEU A 132 4.76 -7.71 -12.94
N VAL A 133 5.26 -6.67 -13.63
CA VAL A 133 6.70 -6.45 -13.81
C VAL A 133 7.40 -6.21 -12.47
N PHE A 134 6.77 -5.48 -11.54
CA PHE A 134 7.31 -5.28 -10.20
C PHE A 134 7.46 -6.62 -9.44
N SER A 135 6.43 -7.46 -9.50
CA SER A 135 6.40 -8.77 -8.85
C SER A 135 7.46 -9.70 -9.45
N LEU A 136 7.56 -9.76 -10.78
CA LEU A 136 8.59 -10.53 -11.48
C LEU A 136 10.00 -10.06 -11.09
N ARG A 137 10.23 -8.75 -10.97
CA ARG A 137 11.53 -8.21 -10.53
C ARG A 137 11.87 -8.65 -9.11
N TYR A 138 10.88 -8.66 -8.22
CA TYR A 138 11.06 -9.17 -6.85
C TYR A 138 11.38 -10.66 -6.84
N LEU A 139 10.68 -11.46 -7.65
CA LEU A 139 10.96 -12.89 -7.82
C LEU A 139 12.38 -13.12 -8.34
N CYS A 140 12.81 -12.38 -9.36
CA CYS A 140 14.18 -12.47 -9.86
C CYS A 140 15.23 -12.10 -8.79
N ARG A 141 14.98 -11.06 -7.99
CA ARG A 141 15.89 -10.68 -6.90
C ARG A 141 15.97 -11.76 -5.81
N THR A 142 14.91 -12.53 -5.62
CA THR A 142 14.80 -13.59 -4.61
C THR A 142 14.85 -14.99 -5.21
N ALA A 143 15.44 -15.14 -6.41
CA ALA A 143 15.48 -16.40 -7.14
C ALA A 143 16.24 -17.50 -6.39
N GLN A 144 17.23 -17.12 -5.57
CA GLN A 144 18.04 -18.03 -4.74
C GLN A 144 17.74 -17.89 -3.23
N GLY A 145 16.54 -17.42 -2.89
CA GLY A 145 16.10 -17.27 -1.51
C GLY A 145 15.60 -15.86 -1.18
N VAL A 146 14.72 -15.79 -0.18
CA VAL A 146 14.21 -14.52 0.35
C VAL A 146 15.11 -14.07 1.50
N PRO A 147 15.88 -12.98 1.34
CA PRO A 147 16.75 -12.50 2.41
C PRO A 147 15.91 -11.90 3.55
N LEU A 148 16.32 -12.16 4.79
CA LEU A 148 15.80 -11.43 5.94
C LEU A 148 16.30 -9.99 5.90
N ASN A 149 15.38 -9.05 5.65
CA ASN A 149 15.68 -7.62 5.78
C ASN A 149 15.83 -7.24 7.27
N SER A 150 16.26 -6.01 7.53
CA SER A 150 16.46 -5.50 8.90
C SER A 150 15.22 -5.63 9.77
N LEU A 151 14.04 -5.36 9.20
CA LEU A 151 12.75 -5.48 9.89
C LEU A 151 12.49 -6.94 10.30
N ALA A 152 12.59 -7.89 9.37
CA ALA A 152 12.36 -9.30 9.66
C ALA A 152 13.38 -9.89 10.64
N LYS A 153 14.61 -9.39 10.64
CA LYS A 153 15.61 -9.76 11.66
C LYS A 153 15.18 -9.27 13.05
N ARG A 154 14.73 -8.01 13.16
CA ARG A 154 14.27 -7.43 14.44
C ARG A 154 13.01 -8.12 14.95
N VAL A 155 11.98 -8.21 14.11
CA VAL A 155 10.71 -8.86 14.44
C VAL A 155 10.95 -10.32 14.79
N GLY A 156 11.76 -11.02 13.99
CA GLY A 156 12.15 -12.41 14.24
C GLY A 156 12.85 -12.60 15.59
N ALA A 157 13.76 -11.70 15.98
CA ALA A 157 14.42 -11.79 17.28
C ALA A 157 13.44 -11.67 18.45
N ILE A 158 12.47 -10.75 18.36
CA ILE A 158 11.43 -10.60 19.40
C ILE A 158 10.50 -11.82 19.41
N MET A 159 10.14 -12.36 18.23
CA MET A 159 9.36 -13.61 18.13
C MET A 159 10.09 -14.80 18.76
N ASP A 160 11.40 -14.90 18.60
CA ASP A 160 12.21 -15.99 19.17
C ASP A 160 12.34 -15.85 20.70
N GLU A 161 12.39 -14.62 21.22
CA GLU A 161 12.49 -14.34 22.65
C GLU A 161 11.16 -14.55 23.40
N LYS A 162 10.06 -14.04 22.84
CA LYS A 162 8.78 -13.92 23.56
C LYS A 162 7.68 -14.86 23.03
N GLY A 163 7.86 -15.45 21.86
CA GLY A 163 6.81 -16.14 21.11
C GLY A 163 5.99 -15.18 20.24
N LYS A 164 5.32 -15.72 19.22
CA LYS A 164 4.60 -14.94 18.19
C LYS A 164 3.54 -14.00 18.76
N GLU A 165 2.65 -14.51 19.60
CA GLU A 165 1.53 -13.72 20.14
C GLU A 165 2.03 -12.59 21.06
N ASN A 166 2.95 -12.90 21.97
CA ASN A 166 3.54 -11.89 22.85
C ASN A 166 4.40 -10.88 22.08
N ALA A 167 5.03 -11.27 20.97
CA ALA A 167 5.73 -10.35 20.08
C ALA A 167 4.75 -9.40 19.38
N ARG A 168 3.59 -9.90 18.94
CA ARG A 168 2.52 -9.09 18.36
C ARG A 168 2.01 -8.07 19.38
N GLU A 169 1.67 -8.51 20.58
CA GLU A 169 1.24 -7.64 21.69
C GLU A 169 2.32 -6.59 22.01
N HIS A 170 3.59 -6.98 22.09
CA HIS A 170 4.69 -6.06 22.33
C HIS A 170 4.75 -4.93 21.29
N PHE A 171 4.65 -5.24 19.99
CA PHE A 171 4.69 -4.21 18.95
C PHE A 171 3.45 -3.30 18.99
N ILE A 172 2.28 -3.83 19.33
CA ILE A 172 1.05 -3.04 19.40
C ILE A 172 1.02 -2.17 20.66
N GLU A 173 1.26 -2.75 21.83
CA GLU A 173 0.99 -2.10 23.12
C GLU A 173 2.20 -1.34 23.67
N VAL A 174 3.42 -1.84 23.44
CA VAL A 174 4.65 -1.21 23.97
C VAL A 174 5.27 -0.28 22.94
N VAL A 175 5.34 -0.70 21.68
CA VAL A 175 5.92 0.13 20.61
C VAL A 175 4.89 1.10 20.02
N GLY A 176 3.60 0.74 20.04
CA GLY A 176 2.51 1.59 19.53
C GLY A 176 2.25 1.46 18.03
N GLU A 177 2.62 0.32 17.43
CA GLU A 177 2.44 0.07 16.00
C GLU A 177 1.01 -0.32 15.66
N ALA A 178 0.58 0.02 14.45
CA ALA A 178 -0.76 -0.34 13.98
C ALA A 178 -0.91 -1.88 13.88
N PRO A 179 -1.99 -2.49 14.39
CA PRO A 179 -2.14 -3.94 14.41
C PRO A 179 -1.95 -4.61 13.04
N LYS A 180 -2.45 -3.97 11.97
CA LYS A 180 -2.31 -4.47 10.61
C LYS A 180 -0.85 -4.50 10.14
N ASP A 181 -0.06 -3.48 10.47
CA ASP A 181 1.33 -3.42 10.06
C ASP A 181 2.15 -4.48 10.80
N VAL A 182 1.88 -4.67 12.10
CA VAL A 182 2.48 -5.74 12.90
C VAL A 182 2.16 -7.12 12.32
N ASP A 183 0.90 -7.36 11.94
CA ASP A 183 0.48 -8.60 11.29
C ASP A 183 1.25 -8.82 9.97
N ASP A 184 1.36 -7.78 9.14
CA ASP A 184 2.11 -7.84 7.89
C ASP A 184 3.61 -8.10 8.12
N TRP A 185 4.20 -7.55 9.18
CA TRP A 185 5.60 -7.77 9.54
C TRP A 185 5.88 -9.19 10.04
N ILE A 186 5.00 -9.72 10.89
CA ILE A 186 5.10 -11.09 11.39
C ILE A 186 4.94 -12.06 10.22
N ASN A 187 3.91 -11.86 9.39
CA ASN A 187 3.67 -12.67 8.19
C ASN A 187 4.85 -12.64 7.23
N TYR A 188 5.42 -11.46 6.97
CA TYR A 188 6.61 -11.33 6.14
C TYR A 188 7.81 -12.05 6.76
N THR A 189 8.00 -11.94 8.07
CA THR A 189 9.11 -12.59 8.79
C THR A 189 9.03 -14.11 8.69
N GLU A 190 7.85 -14.69 8.95
CA GLU A 190 7.60 -16.13 8.81
C GLU A 190 7.80 -16.58 7.36
N PHE A 191 7.23 -15.84 6.41
CA PHE A 191 7.41 -16.12 4.99
C PHE A 191 8.89 -16.10 4.60
N ALA A 192 9.64 -15.06 4.99
CA ALA A 192 11.04 -14.93 4.65
C ALA A 192 11.87 -16.04 5.28
N ARG A 193 11.64 -16.39 6.55
CA ARG A 193 12.28 -17.54 7.24
C ARG A 193 12.04 -18.86 6.51
N LYS A 194 10.80 -19.15 6.15
CA LYS A 194 10.42 -20.37 5.42
C LYS A 194 11.06 -20.45 4.02
N ASN A 195 11.33 -19.30 3.41
CA ASN A 195 11.78 -19.20 2.02
C ASN A 195 13.23 -18.71 1.88
N GLN A 196 14.05 -18.76 2.94
CA GLN A 196 15.45 -18.30 2.89
C GLN A 196 16.29 -19.06 1.85
N THR A 197 15.97 -20.32 1.61
CA THR A 197 16.69 -21.20 0.68
C THR A 197 15.85 -21.60 -0.53
N ARG A 198 14.67 -21.00 -0.71
CA ARG A 198 13.77 -21.30 -1.83
C ARG A 198 14.45 -20.95 -3.15
N LYS A 199 14.43 -21.88 -4.10
CA LYS A 199 14.86 -21.67 -5.48
C LYS A 199 13.65 -21.45 -6.38
N VAL A 200 13.62 -20.35 -7.12
CA VAL A 200 12.66 -20.15 -8.21
C VAL A 200 13.21 -20.89 -9.43
N PRO A 201 12.48 -21.89 -9.97
CA PRO A 201 12.89 -22.61 -11.18
C PRO A 201 12.83 -21.72 -12.43
#